data_AF-A0A7X7K1N1-F1
#
_entry.id   AF-A0A7X7K1N1-F1
#
_cell.length_a   1.000
_cell.length_b   1.000
_cell.length_c   1.000
_cell.angle_alpha   90.00
_cell.angle_beta   90.00
_cell.angle_gamma   90.00
#
_symmetry.space_group_name_H-M   'P 1'
#
loop_
_entity.id
_entity.type
_entity.pdbx_description
1 polymer ?
#
loop_
_entity_poly.entity_id
_entity_poly.type
_entity_poly.pdbx_seq_one_letter_code
_entity_poly.pdbx_strand_id
1 'polypeptide(L)'
;KGETRAMAWHAVGHGADAVLYWQWRSALGGQEQWHGTLVDPSGQPRLLYEEVAQLGEEFSRLAAVLADTEPAARVAIVNSYDSRWAIQWQRHHRDFDYVEHLLHYYRPLAARNIPVDIISPEAPLKGYRLVILPAMTILTEAQATRLREFVGKGGQLVITVRTGMKDEHNALLPMRQPGWLAEVAAVEVEEAYALDEPVPVVGNFFTGESRIWAERLRVTKTAAMAKMAGYGEANGWLDDQLAIAVSSHRSGMVYYVATYLDDEAQDKVVGRIAQNAILKPTWETPRGVEVCRRVTRDRKDVFVLINHTRADQVVSVPFEADEWLTKQALGKRFVLEPYGVAVVTKAPE
;
A
#
# COMPACT_ATOMS: atom_id res chain seq x y z
N LYS A 1 5.14 -0.81 27.23
CA LYS A 1 3.76 -0.31 27.48
C LYS A 1 3.46 0.70 26.38
N GLY A 2 2.21 0.81 25.93
CA GLY A 2 1.82 1.76 24.87
C GLY A 2 1.61 1.15 23.49
N GLU A 3 2.01 -0.11 23.26
CA GLU A 3 1.86 -0.76 21.95
C GLU A 3 0.37 -1.00 21.60
N THR A 4 -0.47 -1.38 22.57
CA THR A 4 -1.91 -1.52 22.32
C THR A 4 -2.57 -0.17 22.05
N ARG A 5 -2.17 0.87 22.79
CA ARG A 5 -2.57 2.25 22.54
C ARG A 5 -2.16 2.72 21.14
N ALA A 6 -0.92 2.47 20.73
CA ALA A 6 -0.43 2.79 19.39
C ALA A 6 -1.23 2.04 18.29
N MET A 7 -1.52 0.75 18.48
CA MET A 7 -2.34 -0.03 17.55
C MET A 7 -3.79 0.47 17.44
N ALA A 8 -4.40 0.88 18.56
CA ALA A 8 -5.73 1.46 18.54
C ALA A 8 -5.75 2.79 17.77
N TRP A 9 -4.76 3.65 17.99
CA TRP A 9 -4.60 4.89 17.23
C TRP A 9 -4.21 4.66 15.76
N HIS A 10 -3.51 3.57 15.45
CA HIS A 10 -3.25 3.15 14.06
C HIS A 10 -4.55 2.82 13.36
N ALA A 11 -5.43 2.02 13.98
CA ALA A 11 -6.76 1.74 13.44
C ALA A 11 -7.56 3.04 13.21
N VAL A 12 -7.55 3.96 14.17
CA VAL A 12 -8.17 5.29 14.02
C VAL A 12 -7.52 6.05 12.87
N GLY A 13 -6.19 6.11 12.77
CA GLY A 13 -5.50 6.79 11.66
C GLY A 13 -5.94 6.31 10.27
N HIS A 14 -6.25 5.01 10.16
CA HIS A 14 -6.69 4.35 8.92
C HIS A 14 -8.21 4.28 8.73
N GLY A 15 -9.01 5.01 9.51
CA GLY A 15 -10.44 5.16 9.25
C GLY A 15 -11.38 4.48 10.25
N ALA A 16 -10.86 3.85 11.32
CA ALA A 16 -11.73 3.27 12.32
C ALA A 16 -12.48 4.36 13.11
N ASP A 17 -13.80 4.21 13.23
CA ASP A 17 -14.67 5.01 14.10
C ASP A 17 -15.02 4.28 15.40
N ALA A 18 -14.55 3.03 15.55
CA ALA A 18 -14.66 2.24 16.76
C ALA A 18 -13.46 1.30 16.90
N VAL A 19 -12.95 1.15 18.13
CA VAL A 19 -11.95 0.14 18.50
C VAL A 19 -12.57 -0.75 19.57
N LEU A 20 -12.75 -2.04 19.26
CA LEU A 20 -13.39 -3.01 20.13
C LEU A 20 -12.40 -4.13 20.47
N TYR A 21 -12.38 -4.52 21.75
CA TYR A 21 -11.51 -5.59 22.23
C TYR A 21 -12.28 -6.90 22.35
N TRP A 22 -11.76 -7.93 21.71
CA TRP A 22 -12.19 -9.30 21.94
C TRP A 22 -11.19 -9.96 22.91
N GLN A 23 -11.52 -10.23 24.17
CA GLN A 23 -12.80 -9.99 24.85
C GLN A 23 -12.62 -9.38 26.24
N TRP A 24 -13.72 -8.93 26.85
CA TRP A 24 -13.72 -8.29 28.17
C TRP A 24 -13.12 -9.18 29.26
N ARG A 25 -13.66 -10.39 29.46
CA ARG A 25 -13.30 -11.32 30.55
C ARG A 25 -12.92 -12.68 30.01
N SER A 26 -11.92 -13.33 30.62
CA SER A 26 -11.45 -14.66 30.19
C SER A 26 -12.59 -15.67 30.18
N ALA A 27 -12.71 -16.44 29.09
CA ALA A 27 -13.62 -17.56 29.03
C ALA A 27 -13.22 -18.63 30.05
N LEU A 28 -14.21 -19.19 30.76
CA LEU A 28 -13.95 -20.25 31.75
C LEU A 28 -13.78 -21.63 31.11
N GLY A 29 -14.21 -21.80 29.85
CA GLY A 29 -14.27 -23.06 29.11
C GLY A 29 -14.04 -22.86 27.61
N GLY A 30 -13.65 -23.91 26.90
CA GLY A 30 -13.54 -23.93 25.43
C GLY A 30 -12.16 -23.59 24.87
N GLN A 31 -12.08 -23.42 23.55
CA GLN A 31 -10.82 -23.26 22.82
C GLN A 31 -10.09 -21.94 23.15
N GLU A 32 -10.79 -20.96 23.72
CA GLU A 32 -10.32 -19.58 23.84
C GLU A 32 -9.94 -19.18 25.28
N GLN A 33 -9.85 -20.14 26.21
CA GLN A 33 -9.50 -19.91 27.62
C GLN A 33 -8.18 -19.14 27.82
N TRP A 34 -7.27 -19.24 26.85
CA TRP A 34 -5.95 -18.62 26.89
C TRP A 34 -5.84 -17.36 26.03
N HIS A 35 -6.94 -16.90 25.44
CA HIS A 35 -6.94 -15.63 24.71
C HIS A 35 -6.82 -14.44 25.69
N GLY A 36 -6.10 -13.40 25.26
CA GLY A 36 -5.94 -12.17 26.04
C GLY A 36 -7.28 -11.48 26.33
N THR A 37 -7.41 -10.93 27.54
CA THR A 37 -8.61 -10.21 27.99
C THR A 37 -8.27 -8.98 28.83
N LEU A 38 -9.25 -8.11 29.08
CA LEU A 38 -9.06 -6.91 29.90
C LEU A 38 -9.14 -7.23 31.40
N VAL A 39 -10.03 -8.15 31.77
CA VAL A 39 -10.16 -8.68 33.14
C VAL A 39 -9.96 -10.19 33.17
N ASP A 40 -9.44 -10.70 34.27
CA ASP A 40 -9.12 -12.12 34.46
C ASP A 40 -10.37 -12.96 34.83
N PRO A 41 -10.24 -14.30 34.98
CA PRO A 41 -11.37 -15.15 35.39
C PRO A 41 -11.99 -14.77 36.74
N SER A 42 -11.24 -14.12 37.65
CA SER A 42 -11.76 -13.63 38.94
C SER A 42 -12.49 -12.29 38.83
N GLY A 43 -12.35 -11.60 37.70
CA GLY A 43 -12.92 -10.27 37.45
C GLY A 43 -11.98 -9.12 37.81
N GLN A 44 -10.73 -9.41 38.16
CA GLN A 44 -9.72 -8.39 38.46
C GLN A 44 -9.08 -7.86 37.16
N PRO A 45 -8.70 -6.57 37.10
CA PRO A 45 -8.07 -5.99 35.92
C PRO A 45 -6.71 -6.65 35.64
N ARG A 46 -6.42 -6.87 34.37
CA ARG A 46 -5.09 -7.26 33.89
C ARG A 46 -4.26 -6.03 33.54
N LEU A 47 -2.95 -6.23 33.29
CA LEU A 47 -2.01 -5.15 32.95
C LEU A 47 -2.49 -4.21 31.82
N LEU A 48 -3.24 -4.75 30.85
CA LEU A 48 -3.72 -3.98 29.70
C LEU A 48 -4.91 -3.07 30.03
N TYR A 49 -5.62 -3.32 31.15
CA TYR A 49 -6.83 -2.59 31.52
C TYR A 49 -6.61 -1.08 31.61
N GLU A 50 -5.52 -0.65 32.25
CA GLU A 50 -5.19 0.77 32.42
C GLU A 50 -4.94 1.46 31.07
N GLU A 51 -4.24 0.79 30.15
CA GLU A 51 -3.94 1.31 28.82
C GLU A 51 -5.21 1.47 27.97
N VAL A 52 -6.17 0.54 28.13
CA VAL A 52 -7.48 0.62 27.46
C VAL A 52 -8.39 1.67 28.12
N ALA A 53 -8.33 1.84 29.44
CA ALA A 53 -9.03 2.92 30.13
C ALA A 53 -8.54 4.29 29.65
N GLN A 54 -7.22 4.48 29.52
CA GLN A 54 -6.62 5.68 28.93
C GLN A 54 -7.14 5.94 27.51
N LEU A 55 -7.19 4.92 26.65
CA LEU A 55 -7.77 5.07 25.30
C LEU A 55 -9.22 5.54 25.34
N GLY A 56 -10.03 5.02 26.27
CA GLY A 56 -11.42 5.44 26.45
C GLY A 56 -11.55 6.93 26.79
N GLU A 57 -10.69 7.44 27.66
CA GLU A 57 -10.62 8.88 27.99
C GLU A 57 -10.16 9.72 26.80
N GLU A 58 -9.11 9.28 26.12
CA GLU A 58 -8.56 9.97 24.95
C GLU A 58 -9.59 10.06 23.81
N PHE A 59 -10.26 8.95 23.47
CA PHE A 59 -11.29 8.91 22.43
C PHE A 59 -12.49 9.77 22.80
N SER A 60 -12.92 9.75 24.07
CA SER A 60 -14.02 10.62 24.53
C SER A 60 -13.68 12.10 24.36
N ARG A 61 -12.43 12.48 24.65
CA ARG A 61 -11.95 13.87 24.54
C ARG A 61 -11.76 14.30 23.08
N LEU A 62 -11.28 13.41 22.21
CA LEU A 62 -10.95 13.71 20.81
C LEU A 62 -12.11 13.41 19.84
N ALA A 63 -13.25 12.91 20.32
CA ALA A 63 -14.40 12.54 19.50
C ALA A 63 -14.81 13.66 18.52
N ALA A 64 -14.90 14.91 18.99
CA ALA A 64 -15.28 16.04 18.14
C ALA A 64 -14.22 16.40 17.07
N VAL A 65 -12.94 16.14 17.35
CA VAL A 65 -11.83 16.40 16.41
C VAL A 65 -11.81 15.36 15.29
N LEU A 66 -12.18 14.12 15.60
CA LEU A 66 -12.16 12.99 14.67
C LEU A 66 -13.49 12.76 13.95
N ALA A 67 -14.59 13.31 14.47
CA ALA A 67 -15.93 13.15 13.90
C ALA A 67 -15.98 13.57 12.42
N ASP A 68 -16.64 12.75 11.60
CA ASP A 68 -16.84 12.98 10.16
C ASP A 68 -15.54 13.23 9.37
N THR A 69 -14.42 12.68 9.85
CA THR A 69 -13.15 12.67 9.12
C THR A 69 -12.95 11.36 8.38
N GLU A 70 -12.32 11.38 7.21
CA GLU A 70 -12.03 10.18 6.42
C GLU A 70 -10.55 10.16 6.00
N PRO A 71 -9.91 8.98 5.86
CA PRO A 71 -8.58 8.87 5.26
C PRO A 71 -8.57 9.49 3.85
N ALA A 72 -7.47 10.16 3.51
CA ALA A 72 -7.34 10.82 2.21
C ALA A 72 -6.11 10.33 1.43
N ALA A 73 -6.32 9.37 0.54
CA ALA A 73 -5.29 8.87 -0.36
C ALA A 73 -5.39 9.42 -1.79
N ARG A 74 -4.24 9.40 -2.47
CA ARG A 74 -4.12 9.67 -3.91
C ARG A 74 -3.52 8.47 -4.65
N VAL A 75 -3.28 7.38 -3.93
CA VAL A 75 -2.83 6.10 -4.46
C VAL A 75 -3.87 5.05 -4.14
N ALA A 76 -4.17 4.20 -5.11
CA ALA A 76 -4.98 3.02 -4.90
C ALA A 76 -4.17 1.76 -5.26
N ILE A 77 -4.29 0.73 -4.44
CA ILE A 77 -3.85 -0.62 -4.79
C ILE A 77 -5.09 -1.51 -4.87
N VAL A 78 -5.28 -2.16 -6.03
CA VAL A 78 -6.44 -3.00 -6.27
C VAL A 78 -6.24 -4.36 -5.60
N ASN A 79 -7.18 -4.76 -4.74
CA ASN A 79 -7.24 -6.08 -4.14
C ASN A 79 -8.42 -6.87 -4.77
N SER A 80 -8.11 -7.87 -5.57
CA SER A 80 -9.08 -8.74 -6.25
C SER A 80 -9.13 -10.10 -5.55
N TYR A 81 -10.25 -10.40 -4.89
CA TYR A 81 -10.47 -11.72 -4.31
C TYR A 81 -10.48 -12.83 -5.36
N ASP A 82 -11.08 -12.59 -6.53
CA ASP A 82 -11.08 -13.57 -7.63
C ASP A 82 -9.66 -13.87 -8.10
N SER A 83 -8.81 -12.85 -8.25
CA SER A 83 -7.40 -13.04 -8.59
C SER A 83 -6.64 -13.76 -7.48
N ARG A 84 -6.88 -13.40 -6.22
CA ARG A 84 -6.28 -14.06 -5.05
C ARG A 84 -6.62 -15.55 -5.05
N TRP A 85 -7.89 -15.92 -5.21
CA TRP A 85 -8.33 -17.31 -5.23
C TRP A 85 -7.76 -18.06 -6.43
N ALA A 86 -7.82 -17.48 -7.63
CA ALA A 86 -7.25 -18.09 -8.84
C ALA A 86 -5.75 -18.37 -8.68
N ILE A 87 -4.99 -17.43 -8.11
CA ILE A 87 -3.55 -17.58 -7.85
C ILE A 87 -3.29 -18.59 -6.74
N GLN A 88 -4.08 -18.60 -5.68
CA GLN A 88 -3.90 -19.56 -4.58
C GLN A 88 -4.05 -21.02 -5.06
N TRP A 89 -4.97 -21.27 -5.99
CA TRP A 89 -5.12 -22.59 -6.62
C TRP A 89 -4.05 -22.91 -7.65
N GLN A 90 -3.46 -21.89 -8.29
CA GLN A 90 -2.45 -22.03 -9.33
C GLN A 90 -1.26 -21.10 -9.04
N ARG A 91 -0.54 -21.42 -7.96
CA ARG A 91 0.56 -20.59 -7.47
C ARG A 91 1.73 -20.53 -8.45
N HIS A 92 1.98 -21.65 -9.15
CA HIS A 92 3.12 -21.90 -10.04
C HIS A 92 4.49 -21.90 -9.34
N HIS A 93 4.73 -20.96 -8.42
CA HIS A 93 5.87 -20.94 -7.53
C HIS A 93 5.41 -21.10 -6.07
N ARG A 94 6.14 -21.87 -5.25
CA ARG A 94 5.75 -22.16 -3.86
C ARG A 94 5.68 -20.92 -2.97
N ASP A 95 6.44 -19.89 -3.32
CA ASP A 95 6.54 -18.62 -2.59
C ASP A 95 5.73 -17.49 -3.22
N PHE A 96 5.01 -17.75 -4.33
CA PHE A 96 4.09 -16.74 -4.85
C PHE A 96 2.86 -16.68 -3.93
N ASP A 97 2.73 -15.60 -3.17
CA ASP A 97 1.55 -15.24 -2.40
C ASP A 97 1.00 -13.89 -2.88
N TYR A 98 -0.31 -13.85 -3.13
CA TYR A 98 -0.98 -12.67 -3.67
C TYR A 98 -0.92 -11.48 -2.70
N VAL A 99 -1.13 -11.73 -1.40
CA VAL A 99 -1.14 -10.68 -0.38
C VAL A 99 0.27 -10.16 -0.17
N GLU A 100 1.28 -11.02 -0.14
CA GLU A 100 2.68 -10.57 -0.06
C GLU A 100 3.10 -9.77 -1.28
N HIS A 101 2.69 -10.16 -2.49
CA HIS A 101 2.94 -9.36 -3.70
C HIS A 101 2.26 -7.99 -3.65
N LEU A 102 1.01 -7.93 -3.15
CA LEU A 102 0.32 -6.65 -2.90
C LEU A 102 1.10 -5.80 -1.89
N LEU A 103 1.52 -6.40 -0.77
CA LEU A 103 2.28 -5.72 0.29
C LEU A 103 3.66 -5.25 -0.20
N HIS A 104 4.24 -5.92 -1.19
CA HIS A 104 5.50 -5.53 -1.83
C HIS A 104 5.40 -4.17 -2.54
N TYR A 105 4.20 -3.76 -2.98
CA TYR A 105 3.95 -2.39 -3.49
C TYR A 105 3.45 -1.44 -2.39
N TYR A 106 2.74 -1.94 -1.38
CA TYR A 106 2.25 -1.12 -0.26
C TYR A 106 3.36 -0.62 0.67
N ARG A 107 4.28 -1.51 1.10
CA ARG A 107 5.30 -1.23 2.12
C ARG A 107 6.18 -0.02 1.77
N PRO A 108 6.70 0.14 0.53
CA PRO A 108 7.50 1.33 0.17
C PRO A 108 6.72 2.65 0.25
N LEU A 109 5.42 2.64 -0.09
CA LEU A 109 4.56 3.82 -0.01
C LEU A 109 4.26 4.18 1.44
N ALA A 110 3.90 3.18 2.25
CA ALA A 110 3.64 3.34 3.68
C ALA A 110 4.89 3.85 4.42
N ALA A 111 6.08 3.31 4.11
CA ALA A 111 7.34 3.75 4.68
C ALA A 111 7.69 5.22 4.37
N ARG A 112 7.06 5.81 3.34
CA ARG A 112 7.20 7.22 2.93
C ARG A 112 6.04 8.09 3.41
N ASN A 113 5.15 7.59 4.27
CA ASN A 113 3.92 8.25 4.69
C ASN A 113 3.04 8.73 3.51
N ILE A 114 3.06 8.01 2.38
CA ILE A 114 2.16 8.26 1.26
C ILE A 114 0.89 7.47 1.54
N PRO A 115 -0.29 8.10 1.73
CA PRO A 115 -1.51 7.38 2.02
C PRO A 115 -1.96 6.54 0.81
N VAL A 116 -2.41 5.32 1.09
CA VAL A 116 -2.81 4.32 0.10
C VAL A 116 -4.17 3.76 0.48
N ASP A 117 -5.12 3.79 -0.47
CA ASP A 117 -6.37 3.05 -0.33
C ASP A 117 -6.23 1.65 -0.93
N ILE A 118 -6.74 0.65 -0.22
CA ILE A 118 -6.93 -0.70 -0.77
C ILE A 118 -8.36 -0.79 -1.29
N ILE A 119 -8.52 -0.98 -2.61
CA ILE A 119 -9.83 -0.89 -3.27
C ILE A 119 -10.20 -2.18 -4.00
N SER A 120 -11.49 -2.42 -4.21
CA SER A 120 -11.94 -3.49 -5.10
C SER A 120 -11.74 -3.13 -6.58
N PRO A 121 -11.72 -4.09 -7.51
CA PRO A 121 -11.66 -3.83 -8.95
C PRO A 121 -12.84 -2.99 -9.52
N GLU A 122 -13.96 -2.94 -8.81
CA GLU A 122 -15.17 -2.20 -9.16
C GLU A 122 -15.18 -0.77 -8.61
N ALA A 123 -14.29 -0.46 -7.67
CA ALA A 123 -14.26 0.83 -7.01
C ALA A 123 -13.98 1.99 -8.00
N PRO A 124 -14.55 3.17 -7.75
CA PRO A 124 -14.33 4.33 -8.60
C PRO A 124 -12.87 4.78 -8.54
N LEU A 125 -12.27 5.07 -9.70
CA LEU A 125 -10.87 5.53 -9.79
C LEU A 125 -10.72 7.06 -9.72
N LYS A 126 -11.83 7.79 -9.59
CA LYS A 126 -11.84 9.25 -9.56
C LYS A 126 -11.13 9.74 -8.31
N GLY A 127 -10.16 10.62 -8.49
CA GLY A 127 -9.41 11.22 -7.37
C GLY A 127 -8.04 10.59 -7.15
N TYR A 128 -7.77 9.39 -7.66
CA TYR A 128 -6.42 8.83 -7.61
C TYR A 128 -5.49 9.47 -8.64
N ARG A 129 -4.20 9.49 -8.33
CA ARG A 129 -3.10 9.82 -9.25
C ARG A 129 -2.38 8.56 -9.72
N LEU A 130 -2.33 7.54 -8.86
CA LEU A 130 -1.66 6.27 -9.11
C LEU A 130 -2.61 5.13 -8.76
N VAL A 131 -2.74 4.16 -9.67
CA VAL A 131 -3.44 2.89 -9.44
C VAL A 131 -2.45 1.76 -9.70
N ILE A 132 -2.35 0.80 -8.79
CA ILE A 132 -1.47 -0.37 -8.89
C ILE A 132 -2.33 -1.62 -8.99
N LEU A 133 -1.99 -2.53 -9.91
CA LEU A 133 -2.63 -3.82 -10.13
C LEU A 133 -1.67 -4.95 -9.74
N PRO A 134 -1.61 -5.36 -8.46
CA PRO A 134 -0.81 -6.50 -8.02
C PRO A 134 -1.45 -7.79 -8.54
N ALA A 135 -0.76 -8.47 -9.47
CA ALA A 135 -1.14 -9.76 -10.02
C ALA A 135 -2.64 -9.93 -10.27
N MET A 136 -3.25 -8.93 -10.91
CA MET A 136 -4.70 -8.92 -11.16
C MET A 136 -5.01 -9.86 -12.34
N THR A 137 -4.89 -11.16 -12.09
CA THR A 137 -4.94 -12.21 -13.10
C THR A 137 -6.32 -12.33 -13.72
N ILE A 138 -7.38 -12.05 -12.97
CA ILE A 138 -8.76 -11.96 -13.44
C ILE A 138 -9.01 -10.49 -13.82
N LEU A 139 -9.24 -10.23 -15.10
CA LEU A 139 -9.48 -8.88 -15.62
C LEU A 139 -10.53 -8.89 -16.72
N THR A 140 -11.66 -8.25 -16.46
CA THR A 140 -12.72 -8.09 -17.44
C THR A 140 -12.43 -6.94 -18.41
N GLU A 141 -13.02 -6.97 -19.60
CA GLU A 141 -12.92 -5.86 -20.56
C GLU A 141 -13.50 -4.55 -19.98
N ALA A 142 -14.56 -4.64 -19.17
CA ALA A 142 -15.16 -3.49 -18.52
C ALA A 142 -14.22 -2.86 -17.48
N GLN A 143 -13.52 -3.67 -16.67
CA GLN A 143 -12.49 -3.19 -15.74
C GLN A 143 -11.33 -2.54 -16.51
N ALA A 144 -10.85 -3.19 -17.57
CA ALA A 144 -9.79 -2.64 -18.42
C ALA A 144 -10.19 -1.31 -19.07
N THR A 145 -11.43 -1.17 -19.52
CA THR A 145 -11.95 0.08 -20.08
C THR A 145 -11.87 1.23 -19.07
N ARG A 146 -12.29 1.01 -17.82
CA ARG A 146 -12.17 2.03 -16.76
C ARG A 146 -10.72 2.42 -16.47
N LEU A 147 -9.80 1.45 -16.51
CA LEU A 147 -8.37 1.69 -16.32
C LEU A 147 -7.78 2.50 -17.49
N ARG A 148 -8.14 2.17 -18.74
CA ARG A 148 -7.75 2.96 -19.92
C ARG A 148 -8.26 4.39 -19.84
N GLU A 149 -9.50 4.59 -19.42
CA GLU A 149 -10.05 5.93 -19.20
C GLU A 149 -9.33 6.70 -18.08
N PHE A 150 -9.00 6.02 -16.99
CA PHE A 150 -8.24 6.61 -15.89
C PHE A 150 -6.87 7.11 -16.37
N VAL A 151 -6.13 6.29 -17.12
CA VAL A 151 -4.86 6.70 -17.73
C VAL A 151 -5.08 7.83 -18.73
N GLY A 152 -6.10 7.73 -19.59
CA GLY A 152 -6.42 8.77 -20.57
C GLY A 152 -6.76 10.15 -19.96
N LYS A 153 -7.20 10.19 -18.69
CA LYS A 153 -7.47 11.40 -17.90
C LYS A 153 -6.26 11.91 -17.11
N GLY A 154 -5.07 11.35 -17.34
CA GLY A 154 -3.81 11.74 -16.69
C GLY A 154 -3.45 10.91 -15.46
N GLY A 155 -4.13 9.77 -15.25
CA GLY A 155 -3.77 8.81 -14.22
C GLY A 155 -2.49 8.05 -14.56
N GLN A 156 -1.81 7.55 -13.54
CA GLN A 156 -0.66 6.63 -13.69
C GLN A 156 -1.07 5.23 -13.27
N LEU A 157 -0.81 4.24 -14.12
CA LEU A 157 -1.17 2.86 -13.88
C LEU A 157 0.09 2.00 -13.74
N VAL A 158 0.16 1.17 -12.71
CA VAL A 158 1.19 0.13 -12.58
C VAL A 158 0.53 -1.23 -12.82
N ILE A 159 0.96 -1.89 -13.89
CA ILE A 159 0.59 -3.25 -14.24
C ILE A 159 1.76 -4.14 -13.81
N THR A 160 1.49 -5.14 -12.98
CA THR A 160 2.53 -6.04 -12.48
C THR A 160 2.38 -7.42 -13.11
N VAL A 161 3.39 -8.27 -12.90
CA VAL A 161 3.38 -9.68 -13.30
C VAL A 161 2.04 -10.36 -13.06
N ARG A 162 1.66 -11.26 -13.98
CA ARG A 162 0.43 -12.05 -13.93
C ARG A 162 -0.88 -11.27 -14.04
N THR A 163 -0.85 -10.02 -14.50
CA THR A 163 -2.08 -9.25 -14.74
C THR A 163 -2.71 -9.59 -16.09
N GLY A 164 -4.04 -9.72 -16.14
CA GLY A 164 -4.79 -9.85 -17.40
C GLY A 164 -4.58 -11.18 -18.12
N MET A 165 -4.51 -12.29 -17.38
CA MET A 165 -4.39 -13.64 -17.96
C MET A 165 -5.74 -14.28 -18.26
N LYS A 166 -6.77 -13.94 -17.48
CA LYS A 166 -8.03 -14.68 -17.42
C LYS A 166 -9.24 -13.75 -17.35
N ASP A 167 -10.37 -14.25 -17.81
CA ASP A 167 -11.68 -13.62 -17.68
C ASP A 167 -12.32 -13.88 -16.30
N GLU A 168 -13.50 -13.32 -16.06
CA GLU A 168 -14.30 -13.49 -14.83
C GLU A 168 -14.69 -14.93 -14.51
N HIS A 169 -14.60 -15.84 -15.49
CA HIS A 169 -14.88 -17.26 -15.33
C HIS A 169 -13.61 -18.08 -15.08
N ASN A 170 -12.46 -17.40 -14.84
CA ASN A 170 -11.15 -18.01 -14.62
C ASN A 170 -10.69 -18.84 -15.85
N ALA A 171 -11.21 -18.53 -17.04
CA ALA A 171 -10.74 -19.07 -18.32
C ALA A 171 -9.66 -18.15 -18.91
N LEU A 172 -8.70 -18.73 -19.64
CA LEU A 172 -7.64 -17.95 -20.28
C LEU A 172 -8.25 -17.03 -21.35
N LEU A 173 -7.83 -15.77 -21.37
CA LEU A 173 -8.17 -14.87 -22.46
C LEU A 173 -7.52 -15.37 -23.76
N PRO A 174 -8.21 -15.30 -24.92
CA PRO A 174 -7.65 -15.70 -26.22
C PRO A 174 -6.71 -14.62 -26.80
N MET A 175 -5.85 -14.05 -25.96
CA MET A 175 -4.88 -12.98 -26.27
C MET A 175 -3.73 -13.00 -25.27
N ARG A 176 -2.61 -12.34 -25.61
CA ARG A 176 -1.44 -12.24 -24.73
C ARG A 176 -1.70 -11.29 -23.56
N GLN A 177 -1.02 -11.51 -22.44
CA GLN A 177 -1.09 -10.59 -21.29
C GLN A 177 -0.49 -9.21 -21.63
N PRO A 178 -0.92 -8.11 -21.00
CA PRO A 178 -1.97 -8.01 -19.97
C PRO A 178 -3.39 -7.95 -20.55
N GLY A 179 -3.65 -8.69 -21.63
CA GLY A 179 -4.95 -8.83 -22.25
C GLY A 179 -5.43 -7.49 -22.77
N TRP A 180 -6.60 -7.08 -22.31
CA TRP A 180 -7.25 -5.82 -22.66
C TRP A 180 -6.40 -4.57 -22.37
N LEU A 181 -5.34 -4.65 -21.56
CA LEU A 181 -4.46 -3.51 -21.26
C LEU A 181 -3.21 -3.42 -22.15
N ALA A 182 -2.98 -4.39 -23.05
CA ALA A 182 -1.76 -4.44 -23.88
C ALA A 182 -1.57 -3.17 -24.74
N GLU A 183 -2.66 -2.61 -25.26
CA GLU A 183 -2.63 -1.38 -26.07
C GLU A 183 -2.06 -0.19 -25.28
N VAL A 184 -2.55 0.04 -24.06
CA VAL A 184 -2.10 1.17 -23.23
C VAL A 184 -0.76 0.92 -22.57
N ALA A 185 -0.42 -0.34 -22.29
CA ALA A 185 0.89 -0.74 -21.77
C ALA A 185 2.00 -0.69 -22.83
N ALA A 186 1.64 -0.63 -24.12
CA ALA A 186 2.56 -0.72 -25.26
C ALA A 186 3.43 -2.00 -25.29
N VAL A 187 3.04 -3.01 -24.53
CA VAL A 187 3.76 -4.29 -24.41
C VAL A 187 2.77 -5.44 -24.28
N GLU A 188 3.22 -6.61 -24.71
CA GLU A 188 2.59 -7.91 -24.47
C GLU A 188 3.60 -8.84 -23.82
N VAL A 189 3.12 -9.80 -23.03
CA VAL A 189 3.95 -10.89 -22.52
C VAL A 189 4.04 -11.97 -23.59
N GLU A 190 5.25 -12.28 -24.04
CA GLU A 190 5.49 -13.41 -24.97
C GLU A 190 5.56 -14.72 -24.21
N GLU A 191 6.27 -14.71 -23.09
CA GLU A 191 6.54 -15.86 -22.24
C GLU A 191 6.64 -15.42 -20.78
N ALA A 192 6.24 -16.29 -19.86
CA ALA A 192 6.30 -16.06 -18.42
C ALA A 192 6.73 -17.33 -17.70
N TYR A 193 7.62 -17.20 -16.71
CA TYR A 193 8.11 -18.34 -15.94
C TYR A 193 8.18 -18.03 -14.45
N ALA A 194 7.87 -19.05 -13.66
CA ALA A 194 8.34 -19.11 -12.29
C ALA A 194 9.86 -19.29 -12.30
N LEU A 195 10.56 -18.53 -11.46
CA LEU A 195 12.01 -18.55 -11.38
C LEU A 195 12.47 -19.52 -10.30
N ASP A 196 13.37 -20.43 -10.64
CA ASP A 196 14.07 -21.28 -9.66
C ASP A 196 15.20 -20.51 -8.96
N GLU A 197 15.89 -19.64 -9.70
CA GLU A 197 16.98 -18.78 -9.21
C GLU A 197 16.70 -17.31 -9.58
N PRO A 198 17.14 -16.35 -8.76
CA PRO A 198 16.99 -14.93 -9.09
C PRO A 198 17.70 -14.55 -10.40
N VAL A 199 17.11 -13.59 -11.13
CA VAL A 199 17.65 -13.06 -12.38
C VAL A 199 17.96 -11.57 -12.21
N PRO A 200 19.17 -11.08 -12.53
CA PRO A 200 19.52 -9.67 -12.37
C PRO A 200 18.56 -8.74 -13.12
N VAL A 201 18.23 -7.59 -12.50
CA VAL A 201 17.46 -6.51 -13.11
C VAL A 201 18.22 -5.20 -12.91
N VAL A 202 18.47 -4.50 -14.01
CA VAL A 202 19.29 -3.28 -14.05
C VAL A 202 18.49 -2.13 -14.64
N GLY A 203 18.39 -1.05 -13.87
CA GLY A 203 17.87 0.24 -14.31
C GLY A 203 18.88 1.36 -14.05
N ASN A 204 18.63 2.55 -14.59
CA ASN A 204 19.58 3.67 -14.49
C ASN A 204 19.81 4.19 -13.05
N PHE A 205 18.94 3.83 -12.11
CA PHE A 205 18.96 4.33 -10.72
C PHE A 205 18.92 3.19 -9.68
N PHE A 206 18.97 1.93 -10.11
CA PHE A 206 19.00 0.78 -9.23
C PHE A 206 19.58 -0.45 -9.93
N THR A 207 20.16 -1.33 -9.13
CA THR A 207 20.47 -2.71 -9.51
C THR A 207 19.77 -3.60 -8.48
N GLY A 208 19.25 -4.73 -8.94
CA GLY A 208 18.57 -5.71 -8.13
C GLY A 208 18.36 -7.00 -8.90
N GLU A 209 17.37 -7.77 -8.51
CA GLU A 209 17.02 -9.05 -9.11
C GLU A 209 15.50 -9.28 -9.12
N SER A 210 15.03 -10.00 -10.13
CA SER A 210 13.73 -10.63 -10.12
C SER A 210 13.84 -11.98 -9.41
N ARG A 211 12.96 -12.22 -8.46
CA ARG A 211 12.79 -13.48 -7.72
C ARG A 211 11.40 -14.02 -8.01
N ILE A 212 11.16 -15.33 -7.85
CA ILE A 212 9.83 -15.97 -7.96
C ILE A 212 9.22 -16.00 -9.38
N TRP A 213 9.20 -14.87 -10.12
CA TRP A 213 8.52 -14.75 -11.40
C TRP A 213 9.23 -13.75 -12.32
N ALA A 214 9.24 -14.03 -13.62
CA ALA A 214 9.66 -13.09 -14.65
C ALA A 214 8.86 -13.27 -15.95
N GLU A 215 8.67 -12.17 -16.65
CA GLU A 215 7.96 -12.11 -17.93
C GLU A 215 8.87 -11.49 -18.99
N ARG A 216 8.88 -12.08 -20.19
CA ARG A 216 9.51 -11.51 -21.37
C ARG A 216 8.50 -10.69 -22.15
N LEU A 217 8.79 -9.41 -22.28
CA LEU A 217 7.94 -8.46 -22.96
C LEU A 217 8.30 -8.32 -24.44
N ARG A 218 7.27 -8.22 -25.28
CA ARG A 218 7.33 -7.72 -26.65
C ARG A 218 6.67 -6.36 -26.72
N VAL A 219 7.37 -5.40 -27.33
CA VAL A 219 6.82 -4.06 -27.59
C VAL A 219 5.78 -4.12 -28.70
N THR A 220 4.61 -3.54 -28.48
CA THR A 220 3.58 -3.42 -29.51
C THR A 220 3.88 -2.22 -30.42
N LYS A 221 3.44 -2.26 -31.68
CA LYS A 221 3.75 -1.21 -32.67
C LYS A 221 3.01 0.12 -32.44
N THR A 222 2.16 0.21 -31.42
CA THR A 222 1.07 1.18 -31.35
C THR A 222 1.34 2.40 -30.46
N ALA A 223 2.39 2.39 -29.63
CA ALA A 223 2.69 3.51 -28.74
C ALA A 223 4.19 3.68 -28.47
N ALA A 224 4.60 4.91 -28.19
CA ALA A 224 5.95 5.20 -27.71
C ALA A 224 6.15 4.54 -26.33
N MET A 225 7.21 3.75 -26.22
CA MET A 225 7.60 3.02 -25.02
C MET A 225 9.06 3.35 -24.69
N ALA A 226 9.33 3.61 -23.41
CA ALA A 226 10.67 3.81 -22.87
C ALA A 226 11.04 2.67 -21.91
N LYS A 227 12.26 2.13 -22.06
CA LYS A 227 12.85 1.16 -21.13
C LYS A 227 13.21 1.88 -19.82
N MET A 228 12.63 1.45 -18.70
CA MET A 228 13.06 1.87 -17.36
C MET A 228 14.12 0.93 -16.78
N ALA A 229 13.97 -0.37 -17.02
CA ALA A 229 14.92 -1.39 -16.60
C ALA A 229 14.91 -2.59 -17.56
N GLY A 230 16.03 -3.31 -17.63
CA GLY A 230 16.14 -4.57 -18.35
C GLY A 230 16.63 -5.69 -17.42
N TYR A 231 16.43 -6.93 -17.84
CA TYR A 231 17.12 -8.04 -17.23
C TYR A 231 18.61 -7.97 -17.60
N GLY A 232 19.47 -8.27 -16.64
CA GLY A 232 20.92 -8.34 -16.82
C GLY A 232 21.37 -9.70 -17.34
N GLU A 233 22.68 -9.86 -17.50
CA GLU A 233 23.28 -11.12 -17.94
C GLU A 233 23.07 -12.23 -16.91
N ALA A 234 22.34 -13.28 -17.29
CA ALA A 234 22.13 -14.49 -16.50
C ALA A 234 22.42 -15.76 -17.30
N ASN A 235 22.96 -15.63 -18.53
CA ASN A 235 23.11 -16.72 -19.49
C ASN A 235 21.76 -17.42 -19.76
N GLY A 236 20.71 -16.61 -19.88
CA GLY A 236 19.32 -17.07 -19.96
C GLY A 236 18.53 -16.40 -21.08
N TRP A 237 17.29 -16.86 -21.26
CA TRP A 237 16.35 -16.36 -22.27
C TRP A 237 15.81 -14.93 -21.98
N LEU A 238 16.14 -14.38 -20.81
CA LEU A 238 15.80 -13.03 -20.38
C LEU A 238 16.90 -12.01 -20.63
N ASP A 239 18.11 -12.42 -20.97
CA ASP A 239 19.23 -11.51 -21.19
C ASP A 239 18.85 -10.43 -22.22
N ASP A 240 19.17 -9.17 -21.87
CA ASP A 240 18.83 -7.95 -22.62
C ASP A 240 17.33 -7.66 -22.82
N GLN A 241 16.42 -8.48 -22.30
CA GLN A 241 14.98 -8.26 -22.40
C GLN A 241 14.51 -7.12 -21.47
N LEU A 242 13.32 -6.58 -21.75
CA LEU A 242 12.68 -5.54 -20.93
C LEU A 242 12.16 -6.14 -19.62
N ALA A 243 12.55 -5.58 -18.49
CA ALA A 243 12.01 -5.91 -17.17
C ALA A 243 10.98 -4.88 -16.70
N ILE A 244 11.19 -3.60 -17.02
CA ILE A 244 10.23 -2.53 -16.73
C ILE A 244 10.09 -1.62 -17.95
N ALA A 245 8.88 -1.55 -18.49
CA ALA A 245 8.50 -0.70 -19.61
C ALA A 245 7.61 0.45 -19.15
N VAL A 246 7.77 1.62 -19.76
CA VAL A 246 6.94 2.80 -19.50
C VAL A 246 6.35 3.29 -20.82
N SER A 247 5.04 3.41 -20.89
CA SER A 247 4.34 3.98 -22.03
C SER A 247 3.50 5.18 -21.59
N SER A 248 3.24 6.06 -22.56
CA SER A 248 2.28 7.16 -22.38
C SER A 248 0.99 6.84 -23.14
N HIS A 249 -0.16 7.10 -22.52
CA HIS A 249 -1.44 7.06 -23.20
C HIS A 249 -2.20 8.37 -22.92
N ARG A 250 -2.30 9.22 -23.95
CA ARG A 250 -2.77 10.61 -23.82
C ARG A 250 -1.92 11.36 -22.79
N SER A 251 -2.52 11.83 -21.70
CA SER A 251 -1.85 12.56 -20.62
C SER A 251 -1.38 11.68 -19.46
N GLY A 252 -1.68 10.38 -19.48
CA GLY A 252 -1.29 9.44 -18.42
C GLY A 252 -0.09 8.58 -18.78
N MET A 253 0.38 7.82 -17.79
CA MET A 253 1.51 6.91 -17.90
C MET A 253 1.12 5.50 -17.48
N VAL A 254 1.70 4.49 -18.12
CA VAL A 254 1.57 3.08 -17.72
C VAL A 254 2.97 2.52 -17.49
N TYR A 255 3.18 1.94 -16.31
CA TYR A 255 4.37 1.18 -15.95
C TYR A 255 4.01 -0.29 -16.00
N TYR A 256 4.67 -1.06 -16.86
CA TYR A 256 4.61 -2.52 -16.83
C TYR A 256 5.82 -3.06 -16.10
N VAL A 257 5.61 -3.68 -14.94
CA VAL A 257 6.67 -4.29 -14.11
C VAL A 257 6.60 -5.80 -14.30
N ALA A 258 7.44 -6.30 -15.21
CA ALA A 258 7.49 -7.71 -15.65
C ALA A 258 8.27 -8.62 -14.69
N THR A 259 8.65 -8.10 -13.54
CA THR A 259 9.54 -8.70 -12.55
C THR A 259 8.89 -8.65 -11.17
N TYR A 260 9.21 -9.62 -10.32
CA TYR A 260 9.00 -9.52 -8.88
C TYR A 260 10.36 -9.20 -8.24
N LEU A 261 10.59 -7.92 -7.96
CA LEU A 261 11.89 -7.39 -7.54
C LEU A 261 12.29 -7.83 -6.11
N ASP A 262 13.58 -7.79 -5.79
CA ASP A 262 14.04 -7.72 -4.41
C ASP A 262 13.53 -6.45 -3.69
N ASP A 263 13.55 -6.45 -2.36
CA ASP A 263 12.93 -5.38 -1.56
C ASP A 263 13.62 -4.02 -1.75
N GLU A 264 14.93 -3.99 -2.01
CA GLU A 264 15.67 -2.74 -2.21
C GLU A 264 15.36 -2.14 -3.58
N ALA A 265 15.36 -2.96 -4.62
CA ALA A 265 15.00 -2.55 -5.98
C ALA A 265 13.54 -2.11 -6.05
N GLN A 266 12.62 -2.86 -5.42
CA GLN A 266 11.21 -2.49 -5.33
C GLN A 266 11.03 -1.13 -4.64
N ASP A 267 11.73 -0.87 -3.54
CA ASP A 267 11.66 0.41 -2.82
C ASP A 267 12.09 1.59 -3.70
N LYS A 268 13.17 1.42 -4.48
CA LYS A 268 13.68 2.41 -5.44
C LYS A 268 12.70 2.63 -6.60
N VAL A 269 12.15 1.55 -7.19
CA VAL A 269 11.20 1.62 -8.30
C VAL A 269 9.90 2.29 -7.89
N VAL A 270 9.29 1.85 -6.78
CA VAL A 270 8.06 2.47 -6.26
C VAL A 270 8.30 3.93 -5.86
N GLY A 271 9.46 4.24 -5.28
CA GLY A 271 9.87 5.63 -5.00
C GLY A 271 9.93 6.49 -6.26
N ARG A 272 10.52 5.98 -7.35
CA ARG A 272 10.57 6.67 -8.65
C ARG A 272 9.18 6.87 -9.24
N ILE A 273 8.33 5.86 -9.23
CA ILE A 273 6.94 5.94 -9.71
C ILE A 273 6.17 7.00 -8.91
N ALA A 274 6.32 7.01 -7.58
CA ALA A 274 5.67 8.00 -6.72
C ALA A 274 6.11 9.43 -7.04
N GLN A 275 7.41 9.66 -7.27
CA GLN A 275 7.95 10.95 -7.69
C GLN A 275 7.37 11.40 -9.04
N ASN A 276 7.32 10.50 -10.02
CA ASN A 276 6.74 10.79 -11.34
C ASN A 276 5.23 11.07 -11.27
N ALA A 277 4.53 10.46 -10.31
CA ALA A 277 3.12 10.73 -9.99
C ALA A 277 2.90 12.00 -9.16
N ILE A 278 3.97 12.72 -8.80
CA ILE A 278 3.95 13.92 -7.95
C ILE A 278 3.23 13.61 -6.61
N LEU A 279 3.42 12.39 -6.12
CA LEU A 279 2.92 11.97 -4.82
C LEU A 279 3.91 12.45 -3.75
N LYS A 280 3.40 13.21 -2.80
CA LYS A 280 4.19 13.71 -1.67
C LYS A 280 3.85 12.90 -0.42
N PRO A 281 4.83 12.64 0.46
CA PRO A 281 4.56 12.25 1.83
C PRO A 281 3.54 13.18 2.47
N THR A 282 2.68 12.62 3.32
CA THR A 282 1.83 13.43 4.21
C THR A 282 2.69 14.36 5.05
N TRP A 283 3.78 13.80 5.58
CA TRP A 283 4.74 14.46 6.44
C TRP A 283 6.03 13.62 6.42
N GLU A 284 7.17 14.25 6.17
CA GLU A 284 8.48 13.62 6.31
C GLU A 284 8.84 13.40 7.80
N THR A 285 9.06 12.14 8.17
CA THR A 285 9.37 11.74 9.55
C THR A 285 10.52 10.73 9.57
N PRO A 286 11.15 10.50 10.74
CA PRO A 286 12.09 9.39 10.90
C PRO A 286 11.46 8.04 10.57
N ARG A 287 12.29 7.08 10.13
CA ARG A 287 11.84 5.72 9.84
C ARG A 287 11.15 5.11 11.07
N GLY A 288 9.96 4.55 10.85
CA GLY A 288 9.14 3.95 11.90
C GLY A 288 8.18 4.91 12.59
N VAL A 289 8.21 6.21 12.25
CA VAL A 289 7.16 7.16 12.64
C VAL A 289 6.16 7.28 11.49
N GLU A 290 4.98 6.72 11.69
CA GLU A 290 3.87 6.79 10.73
C GLU A 290 3.10 8.10 10.89
N VAL A 291 2.61 8.66 9.77
CA VAL A 291 1.67 9.78 9.77
C VAL A 291 0.46 9.45 8.91
N CYS A 292 -0.69 9.28 9.57
CA CYS A 292 -1.98 9.09 8.93
C CYS A 292 -2.69 10.44 8.77
N ARG A 293 -3.19 10.72 7.56
CA ARG A 293 -3.98 11.92 7.29
C ARG A 293 -5.46 11.56 7.16
N ARG A 294 -6.27 12.16 8.03
CA ARG A 294 -7.71 12.19 7.92
C ARG A 294 -8.16 13.60 7.55
N VAL A 295 -9.26 13.72 6.81
CA VAL A 295 -9.79 14.99 6.31
C VAL A 295 -11.26 15.09 6.66
N THR A 296 -11.65 16.22 7.25
CA THR A 296 -13.06 16.53 7.54
C THR A 296 -13.86 16.83 6.28
N ARG A 297 -15.19 16.88 6.38
CA ARG A 297 -16.07 17.36 5.29
C ARG A 297 -15.74 18.79 4.83
N ASP A 298 -15.31 19.67 5.74
CA ASP A 298 -14.89 21.04 5.44
C ASP A 298 -13.40 21.16 5.03
N ARG A 299 -12.77 20.03 4.68
CA ARG A 299 -11.41 19.95 4.10
C ARG A 299 -10.28 20.38 5.04
N LYS A 300 -10.51 20.28 6.35
CA LYS A 300 -9.47 20.44 7.38
C LYS A 300 -8.74 19.12 7.59
N ASP A 301 -7.44 19.23 7.83
CA ASP A 301 -6.56 18.08 8.03
C ASP A 301 -6.46 17.74 9.53
N VAL A 302 -6.62 16.45 9.84
CA VAL A 302 -6.26 15.85 11.13
C VAL A 302 -5.16 14.82 10.87
N PHE A 303 -4.06 14.92 11.59
CA PHE A 303 -2.93 14.02 11.48
C PHE A 303 -2.82 13.15 12.74
N VAL A 304 -2.70 11.85 12.56
CA VAL A 304 -2.38 10.91 13.64
C VAL A 304 -0.95 10.43 13.42
N LEU A 305 -0.07 10.72 14.36
CA LEU A 305 1.34 10.35 14.32
C LEU A 305 1.60 9.23 15.31
N ILE A 306 2.34 8.21 14.89
CA ILE A 306 2.56 7.01 15.70
C ILE A 306 4.04 6.61 15.57
N ASN A 307 4.75 6.54 16.69
CA ASN A 307 6.10 6.01 16.73
C ASN A 307 6.06 4.49 16.95
N HIS A 308 6.23 3.70 15.90
CA HIS A 308 6.28 2.23 15.99
C HIS A 308 7.61 1.68 16.49
N THR A 309 8.57 2.54 16.83
CA THR A 309 9.90 2.14 17.28
C THR A 309 9.98 2.01 18.80
N ARG A 310 11.05 1.36 19.28
CA ARG A 310 11.37 1.21 20.71
C ARG A 310 12.30 2.31 21.24
N ALA A 311 12.46 3.39 20.48
CA ALA A 311 13.32 4.52 20.83
C ALA A 311 12.57 5.84 20.64
N ASP A 312 12.99 6.88 21.35
CA ASP A 312 12.52 8.24 21.12
C ASP A 312 12.81 8.68 19.68
N GLN A 313 11.83 9.33 19.06
CA GLN A 313 11.97 9.90 17.72
C GLN A 313 11.74 11.40 17.77
N VAL A 314 12.63 12.17 17.13
CA VAL A 314 12.48 13.61 17.00
C VAL A 314 11.75 13.92 15.70
N VAL A 315 10.55 14.48 15.80
CA VAL A 315 9.70 14.83 14.66
C VAL A 315 9.73 16.33 14.44
N SER A 316 9.99 16.77 13.20
CA SER A 316 9.95 18.18 12.81
C SER A 316 8.56 18.57 12.35
N VAL A 317 7.97 19.65 12.86
CA VAL A 317 6.61 20.10 12.51
C VAL A 317 6.67 21.13 11.37
N PRO A 318 6.04 20.86 10.21
CA PRO A 318 6.19 21.71 9.02
C PRO A 318 5.28 22.95 9.03
N PHE A 319 4.42 23.10 10.03
CA PHE A 319 3.48 24.21 10.21
C PHE A 319 3.23 24.45 11.70
N GLU A 320 2.60 25.57 12.06
CA GLU A 320 2.11 25.77 13.43
C GLU A 320 0.94 24.82 13.70
N ALA A 321 0.98 24.12 14.83
CA ALA A 321 0.13 22.97 15.05
C ALA A 321 -0.31 22.83 16.52
N ASP A 322 -1.56 22.42 16.69
CA ASP A 322 -2.15 22.07 17.98
C ASP A 322 -2.09 20.56 18.17
N GLU A 323 -1.60 20.10 19.33
CA GLU A 323 -1.60 18.68 19.69
C GLU A 323 -2.67 18.39 20.75
N TRP A 324 -3.59 17.50 20.39
CA TRP A 324 -4.85 17.31 21.11
C TRP A 324 -4.75 16.35 22.29
N LEU A 325 -3.75 15.46 22.34
CA LEU A 325 -3.60 14.50 23.43
C LEU A 325 -2.99 15.12 24.70
N THR A 326 -2.03 16.02 24.52
CA THR A 326 -1.32 16.74 25.57
C THR A 326 -1.85 18.16 25.78
N LYS A 327 -2.64 18.68 24.83
CA LYS A 327 -3.13 20.07 24.78
C LYS A 327 -2.00 21.11 24.77
N GLN A 328 -0.87 20.75 24.18
CA GLN A 328 0.26 21.66 24.03
C GLN A 328 0.38 22.09 22.58
N ALA A 329 0.71 23.37 22.36
CA ALA A 329 1.18 23.81 21.06
C ALA A 329 2.50 23.10 20.76
N LEU A 330 2.62 22.50 19.58
CA LEU A 330 3.89 21.88 19.21
C LEU A 330 4.87 22.96 18.77
N GLY A 331 6.08 22.91 19.33
CA GLY A 331 7.20 23.64 18.77
C GLY A 331 7.57 23.10 17.37
N LYS A 332 8.54 23.74 16.72
CA LYS A 332 9.06 23.30 15.41
C LYS A 332 9.58 21.85 15.41
N ARG A 333 9.90 21.31 16.58
CA ARG A 333 10.31 19.92 16.79
C ARG A 333 9.76 19.43 18.12
N PHE A 334 9.39 18.16 18.19
CA PHE A 334 9.02 17.49 19.44
C PHE A 334 9.55 16.06 19.47
N VAL A 335 9.61 15.49 20.68
CA VAL A 335 9.98 14.10 20.90
C VAL A 335 8.70 13.26 20.98
N LEU A 336 8.65 12.21 20.17
CA LEU A 336 7.63 11.18 20.24
C LEU A 336 8.27 9.93 20.85
N GLU A 337 7.89 9.61 22.08
CA GLU A 337 8.39 8.44 22.84
C GLU A 337 8.11 7.11 22.13
N PRO A 338 8.76 5.99 22.50
CA PRO A 338 8.45 4.66 22.02
C PRO A 338 6.95 4.36 22.11
N TYR A 339 6.32 3.93 21.00
CA TYR A 339 4.87 3.71 20.93
C TYR A 339 4.01 4.94 21.27
N GLY A 340 4.63 6.13 21.24
CA GLY A 340 3.98 7.41 21.44
C GLY A 340 3.03 7.73 20.29
N VAL A 341 1.96 8.46 20.63
CA VAL A 341 0.97 8.95 19.65
C VAL A 341 0.78 10.44 19.85
N ALA A 342 0.68 11.17 18.74
CA ALA A 342 0.23 12.57 18.72
C ALA A 342 -0.96 12.71 17.76
N VAL A 343 -1.95 13.52 18.12
CA VAL A 343 -3.06 13.90 17.23
C VAL A 343 -2.97 15.40 16.99
N VAL A 344 -2.77 15.77 15.73
CA VAL A 344 -2.33 17.11 15.36
C VAL A 344 -3.27 17.73 14.33
N THR A 345 -3.61 19.00 14.52
CA THR A 345 -4.26 19.83 13.50
C THR A 345 -3.40 21.06 13.22
N LYS A 346 -3.55 21.65 12.04
CA LYS A 346 -2.97 22.98 11.77
C LYS A 346 -3.64 24.01 12.69
N ALA A 347 -2.84 24.87 13.29
CA ALA A 347 -3.36 26.01 14.05
C ALA A 347 -4.16 26.94 13.12
N PRO A 348 -5.22 27.60 13.60
CA PRO A 348 -5.90 28.66 12.83
C PRO A 348 -4.92 29.76 12.43
N GLU A 349 -5.02 30.26 11.20
CA GLU A 349 -4.28 31.45 10.73
C GLU A 349 -4.63 32.72 11.52
#